data_AF-A0A2N2Z5B2-F1
#
_entry.id   AF-A0A2N2Z5B2-F1
#
_cell.length_a   1.000
_cell.length_b   1.000
_cell.length_c   1.000
_cell.angle_alpha   90.00
_cell.angle_beta   90.00
_cell.angle_gamma   90.00
#
_symmetry.space_group_name_H-M   'P 1'
#
loop_
_entity.id
_entity.type
_entity.pdbx_description
1 polymer ?
#
loop_
_entity_poly.entity_id
_entity_poly.type
_entity_poly.pdbx_seq_one_letter_code
_entity_poly.pdbx_strand_id
1 'polypeptide(L)'
;MELEQLKTSWKELSEKMEKAEIFNRQVTINMLRRNAKSTAGKLEKYEMIFFVISVLYSGFLGVALALNENTLIKNESIIVCLAVFILAAIWQGYKLIILQQIRFDRCTTLELLTRVTKYKLLTKGRLIAGMITLIPLFALLIYFQRDMMVKELWIGMITGAALGLVIGIRTFMNHWKNINELLTDLEEIKSYN
;
A
#
# COMPACT_ATOMS: atom_id res chain seq x y z
N MET A 1 -19.54 63.59 5.81
CA MET A 1 -19.14 63.10 4.46
C MET A 1 -18.02 62.07 4.55
N GLU A 2 -17.02 62.24 5.42
CA GLU A 2 -15.93 61.26 5.59
C GLU A 2 -16.35 59.94 6.27
N LEU A 3 -17.28 59.99 7.23
CA LEU A 3 -17.71 58.80 7.97
C LEU A 3 -18.46 57.78 7.10
N GLU A 4 -19.25 58.24 6.14
CA GLU A 4 -19.98 57.36 5.22
C GLU A 4 -19.06 56.71 4.19
N GLN A 5 -18.04 57.43 3.73
CA GLN A 5 -16.99 56.89 2.85
C GLN A 5 -16.13 55.83 3.57
N LEU A 6 -15.85 56.04 4.86
CA LEU A 6 -15.19 55.04 5.72
C LEU A 6 -16.05 53.80 5.92
N LYS A 7 -17.35 53.96 6.17
CA LYS A 7 -18.28 52.84 6.37
C LYS A 7 -18.46 52.00 5.10
N THR A 8 -18.53 52.65 3.94
CA THR A 8 -18.59 51.97 2.64
C THR A 8 -17.29 51.26 2.31
N SER A 9 -16.14 51.90 2.52
CA SER A 9 -14.82 51.27 2.31
C SER A 9 -14.60 50.06 3.23
N TRP A 10 -15.02 50.16 4.50
CA TRP A 10 -14.92 49.06 5.46
C TRP A 10 -15.82 47.88 5.08
N LYS A 11 -17.04 48.16 4.63
CA LYS A 11 -17.96 47.14 4.12
C LYS A 11 -17.39 46.44 2.88
N GLU A 12 -16.84 47.21 1.95
CA GLU A 12 -16.22 46.66 0.73
C GLU A 12 -14.97 45.83 1.05
N LEU A 13 -14.16 46.26 2.02
CA LEU A 13 -12.99 45.50 2.49
C LEU A 13 -13.42 44.19 3.18
N SER A 14 -14.46 44.24 4.02
CA SER A 14 -15.03 43.05 4.67
C SER A 14 -15.55 42.05 3.64
N GLU A 15 -16.29 42.50 2.62
CA GLU A 15 -16.79 41.62 1.56
C GLU A 15 -15.64 41.03 0.71
N LYS A 16 -14.58 41.80 0.44
CA LYS A 16 -13.38 41.28 -0.24
C LYS A 16 -12.64 40.26 0.61
N MET A 17 -12.55 40.49 1.92
CA MET A 17 -11.91 39.59 2.86
C MET A 17 -12.69 38.27 3.00
N GLU A 18 -14.01 38.35 3.12
CA GLU A 18 -14.90 37.18 3.15
C GLU A 18 -14.80 36.35 1.85
N LYS A 19 -14.82 37.02 0.68
CA LYS A 19 -14.61 36.34 -0.61
C LYS A 19 -13.21 35.71 -0.72
N ALA A 20 -12.18 36.39 -0.22
CA ALA A 20 -10.82 35.86 -0.21
C ALA A 20 -10.68 34.65 0.73
N GLU A 21 -11.34 34.66 1.89
CA GLU A 21 -11.35 33.54 2.84
C GLU A 21 -12.09 32.33 2.27
N ILE A 22 -13.27 32.54 1.68
CA ILE A 22 -14.04 31.48 1.00
C ILE A 22 -13.23 30.89 -0.16
N PHE A 23 -12.59 31.74 -0.98
CA PHE A 23 -11.75 31.29 -2.08
C PHE A 23 -10.54 30.49 -1.58
N ASN A 24 -9.85 30.98 -0.55
CA ASN A 24 -8.69 30.30 0.03
C ASN A 24 -9.07 28.93 0.64
N ARG A 25 -10.24 28.85 1.30
CA ARG A 25 -10.80 27.59 1.80
C ARG A 25 -11.11 26.62 0.66
N GLN A 26 -11.74 27.08 -0.43
CA GLN A 26 -12.01 26.24 -1.60
C GLN A 26 -10.73 25.74 -2.29
N VAL A 27 -9.72 26.61 -2.45
CA VAL A 27 -8.42 26.24 -3.00
C VAL A 27 -7.73 25.19 -2.13
N THR A 28 -7.76 25.37 -0.80
CA THR A 28 -7.19 24.43 0.17
C THR A 28 -7.88 23.06 0.09
N ILE A 29 -9.21 23.01 0.09
CA ILE A 29 -9.98 21.75 -0.03
C ILE A 29 -9.69 21.05 -1.37
N ASN A 30 -9.61 21.80 -2.47
CA ASN A 30 -9.32 21.23 -3.79
C ASN A 30 -7.89 20.68 -3.86
N MET A 31 -6.92 21.37 -3.24
CA MET A 31 -5.55 20.90 -3.14
C MET A 31 -5.44 19.61 -2.31
N LEU A 32 -6.07 19.57 -1.13
CA LEU A 32 -6.13 18.37 -0.28
C LEU A 32 -6.81 17.21 -0.99
N ARG A 33 -7.93 17.44 -1.69
CA ARG A 33 -8.61 16.39 -2.48
C ARG A 33 -7.73 15.87 -3.60
N ARG A 34 -6.98 16.74 -4.28
CA ARG A 34 -6.04 16.34 -5.33
C ARG A 34 -4.88 15.52 -4.76
N ASN A 35 -4.34 15.91 -3.61
CA ASN A 35 -3.29 15.17 -2.91
C ASN A 35 -3.79 13.79 -2.48
N ALA A 36 -4.96 13.72 -1.84
CA ALA A 36 -5.58 12.45 -1.44
C ALA A 36 -5.80 11.51 -2.64
N LYS A 37 -6.31 12.03 -3.77
CA LYS A 37 -6.49 11.24 -5.01
C LYS A 37 -5.15 10.76 -5.58
N SER A 38 -4.13 11.60 -5.57
CA SER A 38 -2.78 11.26 -6.01
C SER A 38 -2.15 10.16 -5.13
N THR A 39 -2.24 10.31 -3.81
CA THR A 39 -1.71 9.35 -2.84
C THR A 39 -2.43 8.00 -2.94
N ALA A 40 -3.76 7.99 -3.06
CA ALA A 40 -4.51 6.76 -3.31
C ALA A 40 -4.12 6.08 -4.62
N GLY A 41 -3.91 6.85 -5.70
CA GLY A 41 -3.42 6.31 -6.98
C GLY A 41 -2.00 5.72 -6.89
N LYS A 42 -1.12 6.30 -6.07
CA LYS A 42 0.20 5.71 -5.77
C LYS A 42 0.08 4.38 -5.03
N LEU A 43 -0.81 4.30 -4.04
CA LEU A 43 -1.11 3.04 -3.34
C LEU A 43 -1.61 1.97 -4.31
N GLU A 44 -2.49 2.33 -5.25
CA GLU A 44 -3.05 1.38 -6.21
C GLU A 44 -2.00 0.84 -7.16
N LYS A 45 -1.21 1.73 -7.75
CA LYS A 45 -0.09 1.32 -8.61
C LYS A 45 0.88 0.41 -7.87
N TYR A 46 1.18 0.72 -6.62
CA TYR A 46 2.05 -0.09 -5.79
C TYR A 46 1.49 -1.51 -5.56
N GLU A 47 0.22 -1.62 -5.16
CA GLU A 47 -0.43 -2.92 -4.97
C GLU A 47 -0.56 -3.71 -6.28
N MET A 48 -0.80 -3.02 -7.41
CA MET A 48 -0.86 -3.62 -8.74
C MET A 48 0.49 -4.17 -9.19
N ILE A 49 1.59 -3.43 -8.98
CA ILE A 49 2.94 -3.91 -9.28
C ILE A 49 3.25 -5.18 -8.48
N PHE A 50 2.96 -5.18 -7.18
CA PHE A 50 3.18 -6.36 -6.35
C PHE A 50 2.32 -7.55 -6.79
N PHE A 51 1.07 -7.32 -7.19
CA PHE A 51 0.20 -8.36 -7.73
C PHE A 51 0.80 -8.97 -9.01
N VAL A 52 1.24 -8.13 -9.95
CA VAL A 52 1.86 -8.57 -11.21
C VAL A 52 3.13 -9.38 -10.93
N ILE A 53 4.01 -8.90 -10.04
CA ILE A 53 5.22 -9.63 -9.64
C ILE A 53 4.86 -11.00 -9.05
N SER A 54 3.85 -11.06 -8.16
CA SER A 54 3.43 -12.32 -7.52
C SER A 54 2.90 -13.33 -8.54
N VAL A 55 2.12 -12.88 -9.53
CA VAL A 55 1.57 -13.73 -10.59
C VAL A 55 2.68 -14.22 -11.52
N LEU A 56 3.58 -13.34 -11.95
CA LEU A 56 4.72 -13.69 -12.80
C LEU A 56 5.66 -14.69 -12.10
N TYR A 57 5.95 -14.46 -10.82
CA TYR A 57 6.82 -15.36 -10.04
C TYR A 57 6.16 -16.72 -9.81
N SER A 58 4.85 -16.77 -9.55
CA SER A 58 4.10 -18.03 -9.47
C SER A 58 4.14 -18.80 -10.80
N GLY A 59 3.96 -18.11 -11.93
CA GLY A 59 4.10 -18.71 -13.26
C GLY A 59 5.50 -19.25 -13.52
N PHE A 60 6.55 -18.49 -13.14
CA PHE A 60 7.94 -18.94 -13.23
C PHE A 60 8.20 -20.19 -12.38
N LEU A 61 7.70 -20.24 -11.14
CA LEU A 61 7.80 -21.43 -10.29
C LEU A 61 7.06 -22.64 -10.88
N GLY A 62 5.92 -22.42 -11.53
CA GLY A 62 5.18 -23.48 -12.22
C GLY A 62 5.96 -24.07 -13.41
N VAL A 63 6.60 -23.22 -14.21
CA VAL A 63 7.49 -23.66 -15.30
C VAL A 63 8.73 -24.35 -14.75
N ALA A 64 9.33 -23.82 -13.68
CA ALA A 64 10.46 -24.45 -13.01
C ALA A 64 10.10 -25.84 -12.50
N LEU A 65 8.92 -26.04 -11.90
CA LEU A 65 8.45 -27.35 -11.48
C LEU A 65 8.36 -28.35 -12.66
N ALA A 66 7.87 -27.89 -13.81
CA ALA A 66 7.69 -28.74 -14.99
C ALA A 66 9.01 -29.15 -15.67
N LEU A 67 10.05 -28.31 -15.57
CA LEU A 67 11.37 -28.55 -16.17
C LEU A 67 12.38 -29.17 -15.20
N ASN A 68 12.03 -29.30 -13.92
CA ASN A 68 12.96 -29.74 -12.90
C ASN A 68 13.05 -31.27 -12.84
N GLU A 69 14.09 -31.83 -13.45
CA GLU A 69 14.44 -33.26 -13.40
C GLU A 69 15.11 -33.68 -12.06
N ASN A 70 14.68 -33.10 -10.93
CA ASN A 70 15.21 -33.34 -9.58
C ASN A 70 16.70 -33.03 -9.34
N THR A 71 17.38 -32.29 -10.22
CA THR A 71 18.85 -32.10 -10.14
C THR A 71 19.29 -30.92 -9.28
N LEU A 72 18.47 -29.88 -9.11
CA LEU A 72 18.88 -28.62 -8.46
C LEU A 72 18.08 -28.26 -7.20
N ILE A 73 16.78 -28.55 -7.16
CA ILE A 73 15.87 -28.21 -6.05
C ILE A 73 14.86 -29.37 -5.87
N LYS A 74 14.51 -29.75 -4.64
CA LYS A 74 13.43 -30.74 -4.44
C LYS A 74 12.09 -30.15 -4.86
N ASN A 75 11.30 -30.89 -5.63
CA ASN A 75 9.97 -30.48 -6.10
C ASN A 75 9.04 -30.03 -4.96
N GLU A 76 9.16 -30.65 -3.77
CA GLU A 76 8.36 -30.26 -2.60
C GLU A 76 8.62 -28.82 -2.15
N SER A 77 9.88 -28.35 -2.20
CA SER A 77 10.22 -26.95 -1.89
C SER A 77 9.59 -25.98 -2.89
N ILE A 78 9.57 -26.33 -4.17
CA ILE A 78 8.95 -25.52 -5.23
C ILE A 78 7.44 -25.45 -5.02
N ILE A 79 6.79 -26.57 -4.69
CA ILE A 79 5.35 -26.64 -4.42
C ILE A 79 4.97 -25.77 -3.21
N VAL A 80 5.74 -25.83 -2.12
CA VAL A 80 5.51 -25.00 -0.92
C VAL A 80 5.64 -23.51 -1.25
N CYS A 81 6.68 -23.12 -1.98
CA CYS A 81 6.83 -21.74 -2.44
C CYS A 81 5.67 -21.29 -3.34
N LEU A 82 5.28 -22.14 -4.31
CA LEU A 82 4.20 -21.85 -5.24
C LEU A 82 2.86 -21.64 -4.51
N ALA A 83 2.52 -22.52 -3.55
CA ALA A 83 1.32 -22.39 -2.74
C ALA A 83 1.28 -21.05 -1.96
N VAL A 84 2.41 -20.63 -1.40
CA VAL A 84 2.49 -19.37 -0.65
C VAL A 84 2.37 -18.15 -1.57
N PHE A 85 2.97 -18.18 -2.76
CA PHE A 85 2.82 -17.10 -3.73
C PHE A 85 1.41 -17.00 -4.31
N ILE A 86 0.69 -18.13 -4.48
CA ILE A 86 -0.74 -18.10 -4.85
C ILE A 86 -1.58 -17.47 -3.74
N LEU A 87 -1.40 -17.89 -2.49
CA LEU A 87 -2.12 -17.31 -1.35
C LEU A 87 -1.84 -15.81 -1.21
N ALA A 88 -0.58 -15.41 -1.41
CA ALA A 88 -0.19 -14.00 -1.43
C ALA A 88 -0.88 -13.23 -2.56
N ALA A 89 -0.94 -13.79 -3.78
CA ALA A 89 -1.61 -13.17 -4.92
C ALA A 89 -3.12 -12.98 -4.68
N ILE A 90 -3.79 -13.99 -4.11
CA ILE A 90 -5.23 -13.89 -3.75
C ILE A 90 -5.44 -12.77 -2.73
N TRP A 91 -4.61 -12.71 -1.69
CA TRP A 91 -4.71 -11.67 -0.67
C TRP A 91 -4.43 -10.27 -1.22
N GLN A 92 -3.43 -10.14 -2.10
CA GLN A 92 -3.09 -8.90 -2.77
C GLN A 92 -4.24 -8.43 -3.69
N GLY A 93 -4.87 -9.36 -4.42
CA GLY A 93 -6.04 -9.08 -5.24
C GLY A 93 -7.24 -8.60 -4.41
N TYR A 94 -7.51 -9.21 -3.26
CA TYR A 94 -8.55 -8.76 -2.35
C TYR A 94 -8.33 -7.32 -1.87
N LYS A 95 -7.09 -6.97 -1.50
CA LYS A 95 -6.74 -5.58 -1.14
C LYS A 95 -6.93 -4.61 -2.30
N LEU A 96 -6.57 -5.02 -3.52
CA LEU A 96 -6.67 -4.18 -4.71
C LEU A 96 -8.14 -3.88 -5.02
N ILE A 97 -9.05 -4.86 -4.86
CA ILE A 97 -10.50 -4.65 -4.98
C ILE A 97 -11.00 -3.63 -3.95
N ILE A 98 -10.60 -3.74 -2.68
CA ILE A 98 -10.98 -2.78 -1.64
C ILE A 98 -10.47 -1.37 -1.96
N LEU A 99 -9.26 -1.27 -2.52
CA LEU A 99 -8.65 0.00 -2.87
C LEU A 99 -9.33 0.65 -4.09
N GLN A 100 -9.70 -0.14 -5.10
CA GLN A 100 -10.47 0.31 -6.27
C GLN A 100 -11.88 0.78 -5.90
N GLN A 101 -12.43 0.27 -4.81
CA GLN A 101 -13.69 0.76 -4.25
C GLN A 101 -13.56 2.15 -3.60
N ILE A 102 -12.36 2.70 -3.41
CA ILE A 102 -12.14 4.07 -2.91
C ILE A 102 -12.34 5.06 -4.07
N ARG A 103 -13.60 5.30 -4.46
CA ARG A 103 -13.94 6.29 -5.51
C ARG A 103 -14.22 7.65 -4.88
N PHE A 104 -13.25 8.57 -5.04
CA PHE A 104 -13.36 9.97 -4.57
C PHE A 104 -14.52 10.75 -5.21
N ASP A 105 -15.02 10.32 -6.36
CA ASP A 105 -16.10 11.00 -7.10
C ASP A 105 -17.52 10.62 -6.64
N ARG A 106 -17.70 9.58 -5.81
CA ARG A 106 -19.03 9.11 -5.39
C ARG A 106 -19.20 8.89 -3.88
N CYS A 107 -18.14 8.92 -3.09
CA CYS A 107 -18.20 8.69 -1.65
C CYS A 107 -18.08 9.99 -0.86
N THR A 108 -18.84 10.08 0.22
CA THR A 108 -18.70 11.14 1.23
C THR A 108 -17.35 11.01 1.95
N THR A 109 -16.76 12.11 2.40
CA THR A 109 -15.47 12.16 3.12
C THR A 109 -15.41 11.19 4.31
N LEU A 110 -16.53 11.00 5.00
CA LEU A 110 -16.71 10.06 6.12
C LEU A 110 -16.60 8.57 5.69
N GLU A 111 -17.18 8.22 4.53
CA GLU A 111 -17.09 6.87 3.98
C GLU A 111 -15.66 6.55 3.50
N LEU A 112 -15.02 7.54 2.88
CA LEU A 112 -13.61 7.49 2.49
C LEU A 112 -12.70 7.22 3.69
N LEU A 113 -12.88 7.97 4.77
CA LEU A 113 -12.10 7.80 6.01
C LEU A 113 -12.25 6.38 6.56
N THR A 114 -13.47 5.85 6.58
CA THR A 114 -13.76 4.50 7.09
C THR A 114 -13.13 3.41 6.21
N ARG A 115 -13.19 3.56 4.87
CA ARG A 115 -12.57 2.62 3.93
C ARG A 115 -11.04 2.63 4.03
N VAL A 116 -10.42 3.82 4.13
CA VAL A 116 -8.97 3.96 4.33
C VAL A 116 -8.53 3.37 5.67
N THR A 117 -9.33 3.56 6.73
CA THR A 117 -9.06 2.98 8.05
C THR A 117 -9.14 1.45 8.04
N LYS A 118 -10.15 0.88 7.37
CA LYS A 118 -10.24 -0.58 7.16
C LYS A 118 -9.04 -1.10 6.37
N TYR A 119 -8.63 -0.39 5.32
CA TYR A 119 -7.45 -0.75 4.53
C TYR A 119 -6.14 -0.68 5.36
N LYS A 120 -6.00 0.30 6.25
CA LYS A 120 -4.89 0.40 7.21
C LYS A 120 -4.85 -0.82 8.14
N LEU A 121 -6.00 -1.25 8.65
CA LEU A 121 -6.11 -2.42 9.53
C LEU A 121 -5.78 -3.73 8.80
N LEU A 122 -6.30 -3.91 7.58
CA LEU A 122 -5.92 -5.00 6.67
C LEU A 122 -4.43 -5.03 6.36
N THR A 123 -3.80 -3.85 6.27
CA THR A 123 -2.36 -3.73 6.02
C THR A 123 -1.50 -4.09 7.22
N LYS A 124 -1.93 -3.77 8.45
CA LYS A 124 -1.31 -4.32 9.67
C LYS A 124 -1.47 -5.84 9.76
N GLY A 125 -2.68 -6.34 9.50
CA GLY A 125 -2.97 -7.77 9.50
C GLY A 125 -2.05 -8.56 8.58
N ARG A 126 -1.79 -8.03 7.37
CA ARG A 126 -0.82 -8.63 6.42
C ARG A 126 0.59 -8.72 7.00
N LEU A 127 1.07 -7.72 7.74
CA LEU A 127 2.43 -7.77 8.30
C LEU A 127 2.52 -8.85 9.37
N ILE A 128 1.54 -8.91 10.28
CA ILE A 128 1.51 -9.92 11.35
C ILE A 128 1.40 -11.32 10.74
N ALA A 129 0.45 -11.53 9.83
CA ALA A 129 0.29 -12.80 9.13
C ALA A 129 1.57 -13.17 8.36
N GLY A 130 2.13 -12.23 7.60
CA GLY A 130 3.37 -12.42 6.85
C GLY A 130 4.54 -12.85 7.73
N MET A 131 4.76 -12.19 8.88
CA MET A 131 5.82 -12.55 9.82
C MET A 131 5.62 -13.93 10.45
N ILE A 132 4.36 -14.27 10.80
CA ILE A 132 4.02 -15.59 11.35
C ILE A 132 4.22 -16.68 10.30
N THR A 133 3.86 -16.45 9.04
CA THR A 133 4.02 -17.44 7.96
C THR A 133 5.46 -17.56 7.47
N LEU A 134 6.29 -16.51 7.63
CA LEU A 134 7.69 -16.49 7.22
C LEU A 134 8.53 -17.55 7.96
N ILE A 135 8.35 -17.66 9.28
CA ILE A 135 9.18 -18.54 10.13
C ILE A 135 8.97 -20.03 9.79
N PRO A 136 7.72 -20.56 9.71
CA PRO A 136 7.45 -21.93 9.28
C PRO A 136 7.89 -22.20 7.84
N LEU A 137 7.74 -21.23 6.94
CA LEU A 137 8.17 -21.36 5.55
C LEU A 137 9.67 -21.61 5.46
N PHE A 138 10.49 -20.80 6.13
CA PHE A 138 11.94 -21.00 6.14
C PHE A 138 12.33 -22.32 6.80
N ALA A 139 11.66 -22.72 7.87
CA ALA A 139 11.90 -24.01 8.52
C ALA A 139 11.61 -25.19 7.57
N LEU A 140 10.49 -25.16 6.84
CA LEU A 140 10.12 -26.17 5.84
C LEU A 140 11.10 -26.21 4.67
N LEU A 141 11.52 -25.05 4.16
CA LEU A 141 12.50 -24.98 3.08
C LEU A 141 13.86 -25.56 3.48
N ILE A 142 14.34 -25.22 4.68
CA ILE A 142 15.58 -25.78 5.24
C ILE A 142 15.45 -27.30 5.43
N TYR A 143 14.31 -27.77 5.93
CA TYR A 143 14.07 -29.20 6.13
C TYR A 143 14.10 -29.98 4.82
N PHE A 144 13.39 -29.51 3.80
CA PHE A 144 13.33 -30.20 2.51
C PHE A 144 14.65 -30.15 1.75
N GLN A 145 15.38 -29.03 1.78
CA GLN A 145 16.64 -28.87 1.06
C GLN A 145 17.89 -29.35 1.83
N ARG A 146 17.74 -29.87 3.05
CA ARG A 146 18.87 -30.25 3.93
C ARG A 146 19.90 -31.14 3.24
N ASP A 147 19.46 -32.09 2.41
CA ASP A 147 20.32 -33.08 1.77
C ASP A 147 21.04 -32.57 0.49
N MET A 148 20.59 -31.45 -0.07
CA MET A 148 21.09 -30.88 -1.34
C MET A 148 21.79 -29.52 -1.17
N MET A 149 21.85 -29.00 0.05
CA MET A 149 22.38 -27.67 0.35
C MET A 149 23.92 -27.66 0.42
N VAL A 150 24.55 -27.15 -0.65
CA VAL A 150 25.98 -26.82 -0.68
C VAL A 150 26.25 -25.50 0.09
N LYS A 151 27.47 -25.28 0.58
CA LYS A 151 27.85 -24.09 1.39
C LYS A 151 27.52 -22.77 0.69
N GLU A 152 27.68 -22.72 -0.62
CA GLU A 152 27.39 -21.55 -1.47
C GLU A 152 25.89 -21.22 -1.46
N LEU A 153 25.03 -22.25 -1.45
CA LEU A 153 23.58 -22.11 -1.43
C LEU A 153 23.08 -21.56 -0.08
N TRP A 154 23.74 -21.95 1.03
CA TRP A 154 23.48 -21.39 2.36
C TRP A 154 23.78 -19.89 2.43
N ILE A 155 24.92 -19.46 1.89
CA ILE A 155 25.30 -18.05 1.84
C ILE A 155 24.29 -17.28 0.98
N GLY A 156 23.90 -17.83 -0.17
CA GLY A 156 22.87 -17.25 -1.04
C GLY A 156 21.51 -17.10 -0.35
N MET A 157 21.07 -18.13 0.39
CA MET A 157 19.80 -18.08 1.10
C MET A 157 19.80 -17.05 2.23
N ILE A 158 20.87 -16.98 3.04
CA ILE A 158 20.98 -16.04 4.16
C ILE A 158 21.07 -14.61 3.64
N THR A 159 21.90 -14.35 2.64
CA THR A 159 22.05 -13.03 2.04
C THR A 159 20.77 -12.58 1.33
N GLY A 160 20.12 -13.49 0.59
CA GLY A 160 18.83 -13.25 -0.06
C GLY A 160 17.71 -12.95 0.96
N ALA A 161 17.64 -13.72 2.06
CA ALA A 161 16.67 -13.48 3.13
C ALA A 161 16.90 -12.13 3.83
N ALA A 162 18.16 -11.79 4.12
CA ALA A 162 18.51 -10.50 4.73
C ALA A 162 18.15 -9.32 3.81
N LEU A 163 18.52 -9.39 2.53
CA LEU A 163 18.18 -8.36 1.55
C LEU A 163 16.66 -8.23 1.36
N GLY A 164 15.97 -9.36 1.23
CA GLY A 164 14.51 -9.41 1.11
C GLY A 164 13.80 -8.79 2.31
N LEU A 165 14.31 -9.02 3.52
CA LEU A 165 13.77 -8.45 4.75
C LEU A 165 13.99 -6.94 4.81
N VAL A 166 15.18 -6.45 4.47
CA VAL A 166 15.48 -5.00 4.43
C VAL A 166 14.59 -4.28 3.41
N ILE A 167 14.50 -4.82 2.19
CA ILE A 167 13.63 -4.28 1.13
C ILE A 167 12.17 -4.33 1.59
N GLY A 168 11.72 -5.45 2.15
CA GLY A 168 10.36 -5.64 2.63
C GLY A 168 9.97 -4.61 3.71
N ILE A 169 10.83 -4.40 4.70
CA ILE A 169 10.62 -3.41 5.77
C ILE A 169 10.59 -1.99 5.19
N ARG A 170 11.60 -1.61 4.38
CA ARG A 170 11.66 -0.26 3.79
C ARG A 170 10.42 0.04 2.97
N THR A 171 9.99 -0.93 2.17
CA THR A 171 8.81 -0.74 1.32
C THR A 171 7.52 -0.71 2.12
N PHE A 172 7.42 -1.49 3.20
CA PHE A 172 6.33 -1.40 4.17
C PHE A 172 6.25 -0.03 4.85
N MET A 173 7.40 0.52 5.30
CA MET A 173 7.43 1.85 5.95
C MET A 173 6.97 2.94 4.99
N ASN A 174 7.41 2.91 3.74
CA ASN A 174 6.97 3.86 2.72
C ASN A 174 5.45 3.75 2.46
N HIS A 175 4.93 2.53 2.35
CA HIS A 175 3.50 2.29 2.18
C HIS A 175 2.70 2.78 3.38
N TRP A 176 3.22 2.55 4.59
CA TRP A 176 2.61 3.01 5.84
C TRP A 176 2.55 4.53 5.94
N LYS A 177 3.62 5.21 5.54
CA LYS A 177 3.68 6.67 5.47
C LYS A 177 2.61 7.22 4.53
N ASN A 178 2.51 6.67 3.31
CA ASN A 178 1.52 7.12 2.34
C ASN A 178 0.07 6.89 2.83
N ILE A 179 -0.21 5.80 3.55
CA ILE A 179 -1.53 5.55 4.17
C ILE A 179 -1.84 6.61 5.25
N ASN A 180 -0.86 6.98 6.07
CA ASN A 180 -1.07 7.99 7.11
C ASN A 180 -1.25 9.38 6.50
N GLU A 181 -0.46 9.76 5.49
CA GLU A 181 -0.64 11.02 4.75
C GLU A 181 -2.05 11.09 4.15
N LEU A 182 -2.53 10.02 3.52
CA LEU A 182 -3.89 9.96 2.99
C LEU A 182 -4.97 10.14 4.08
N LEU A 183 -4.74 9.60 5.28
CA LEU A 183 -5.68 9.71 6.38
C LEU A 183 -5.69 11.12 6.97
N THR A 184 -4.52 11.74 7.14
CA THR A 184 -4.39 13.13 7.59
C THR A 184 -5.04 14.10 6.60
N ASP A 185 -4.79 13.95 5.29
CA ASP A 185 -5.43 14.77 4.25
C ASP A 185 -6.97 14.66 4.32
N LEU A 186 -7.51 13.47 4.57
CA LEU A 186 -8.95 13.23 4.69
C LEU A 186 -9.56 13.79 5.99
N GLU A 187 -8.82 13.74 7.11
CA GLU A 187 -9.23 14.35 8.38
C GLU A 187 -9.25 15.88 8.30
N GLU A 188 -8.26 16.49 7.63
CA GLU A 188 -8.25 17.93 7.36
C GLU A 188 -9.43 18.34 6.48
N ILE A 189 -9.72 17.61 5.39
CA ILE A 189 -10.92 17.90 4.58
C ILE A 189 -12.19 17.84 5.42
N LYS A 190 -12.27 16.92 6.40
CA LYS A 190 -13.42 16.83 7.31
C LYS A 190 -13.50 18.02 8.27
N SER A 191 -12.40 18.57 8.76
CA SER A 191 -12.42 19.74 9.65
C SER A 191 -12.80 21.03 8.93
N TYR A 192 -12.54 21.10 7.61
CA TYR A 192 -12.94 22.21 6.74
C TYR A 192 -14.38 22.11 6.22
N ASN A 193 -15.16 21.08 6.57
CA ASN A 193 -16.51 20.84 6.06
C ASN A 193 -17.54 20.87 7.20
#